data_AF-A0AA47PA32-F1
#
_entry.id   AF-A0AA47PA32-F1
#
_cell.length_a   1.000
_cell.length_b   1.000
_cell.length_c   1.000
_cell.angle_alpha   90.00
_cell.angle_beta   90.00
_cell.angle_gamma   90.00
#
_symmetry.space_group_name_H-M   'P 1'
#
loop_
_entity.id
_entity.type
_entity.pdbx_description
1 polymer ?
#
loop_
_entity_poly.entity_id
_entity_poly.type
_entity_poly.pdbx_seq_one_letter_code
_entity_poly.pdbx_strand_id
1 'polypeptide(L)'
;MNVEAKWPGSVHDSQIYRECSLSNRFARGEFDGYLLGDQGYPCQPSLLTPYPDPGPQRFDVAHCRTRARVEMTIGILKSQFQ
;
A
#
# COMPACT_ATOMS: atom_id res chain seq x y z
N MET A 1 15.50 0.01 7.56
CA MET A 1 14.51 -0.99 7.14
C MET A 1 13.76 -1.42 8.40
N ASN A 2 12.48 -1.07 8.54
CA ASN A 2 11.68 -1.41 9.73
C ASN A 2 10.79 -2.61 9.38
N VAL A 3 10.93 -3.71 10.11
CA VAL A 3 10.13 -4.94 9.93
C VAL A 3 9.23 -5.10 11.15
N GLU A 4 7.92 -4.96 10.97
CA GLU A 4 6.94 -5.19 12.03
C GLU A 4 6.28 -6.57 11.87
N ALA A 5 6.90 -7.60 12.43
CA ALA A 5 6.43 -8.98 12.43
C ALA A 5 5.51 -9.29 13.63
N LYS A 6 4.50 -8.43 13.88
CA LYS A 6 3.63 -8.54 15.06
C LYS A 6 2.37 -9.38 14.85
N TRP A 7 2.07 -9.79 13.61
CA TRP A 7 0.76 -10.35 13.27
C TRP A 7 0.87 -11.81 12.81
N PRO A 8 0.11 -12.75 13.42
CA PRO A 8 -0.01 -14.11 12.91
C PRO A 8 -0.71 -14.09 11.54
N GLY A 9 -0.43 -15.08 10.68
CA GLY A 9 -0.72 -15.08 9.24
C GLY A 9 -2.18 -14.99 8.76
N SER A 10 -3.14 -14.59 9.61
CA SER A 10 -4.57 -14.46 9.30
C SER A 10 -5.11 -13.02 9.49
N VAL A 11 -4.25 -12.03 9.69
CA VAL A 11 -4.65 -10.63 9.89
C VAL A 11 -4.72 -9.92 8.54
N HIS A 12 -5.83 -9.23 8.27
CA HIS A 12 -6.00 -8.44 7.05
C HIS A 12 -4.95 -7.33 6.95
N ASP A 13 -4.41 -7.11 5.75
CA ASP A 13 -3.34 -6.14 5.53
C ASP A 13 -3.75 -4.70 5.94
N SER A 14 -5.03 -4.37 5.84
CA SER A 14 -5.60 -3.10 6.31
C SER A 14 -5.49 -2.90 7.82
N GLN A 15 -5.63 -3.98 8.60
CA GLN A 15 -5.45 -3.97 10.05
C GLN A 15 -3.96 -3.87 10.40
N ILE A 16 -3.08 -4.56 9.65
CA ILE A 16 -1.63 -4.43 9.81
C ILE A 16 -1.19 -2.99 9.55
N TYR A 17 -1.67 -2.37 8.48
CA TYR A 17 -1.36 -0.98 8.15
C TYR A 17 -1.80 0.00 9.24
N ARG A 18 -3.03 -0.16 9.75
CA ARG A 18 -3.55 0.72 10.81
C ARG A 18 -2.68 0.69 12.07
N GLU A 19 -2.12 -0.46 12.41
CA GLU A 19 -1.35 -0.64 13.65
C GLU A 19 0.17 -0.48 13.45
N CYS A 20 0.65 -0.40 12.20
CA CYS A 20 2.08 -0.25 11.95
C CYS A 20 2.54 1.19 12.16
N SER A 21 3.80 1.35 12.59
CA SER A 21 4.42 2.67 12.73
C SER A 21 4.38 3.52 11.46
N LEU A 22 4.28 2.91 10.27
CA LEU A 22 4.21 3.63 9.00
C LEU A 22 2.95 4.49 8.90
N SER A 23 1.77 3.95 9.24
CA SER A 23 0.52 4.74 9.19
C SER A 23 0.57 5.91 10.17
N ASN A 24 1.11 5.69 11.36
CA ASN A 24 1.24 6.73 12.38
C ASN A 24 2.20 7.85 11.95
N ARG A 25 3.27 7.52 11.22
CA ARG A 25 4.22 8.49 10.65
C ARG A 25 3.61 9.30 9.51
N PHE A 26 2.82 8.66 8.65
CA PHE A 26 2.02 9.35 7.63
C PHE A 26 0.99 10.31 8.27
N ALA A 27 0.30 9.87 9.33
CA ALA A 27 -0.65 10.72 10.05
C ALA A 27 0.01 11.94 10.72
N ARG A 28 1.28 11.83 11.11
CA ARG A 28 2.09 12.95 11.62
C ARG A 28 2.67 13.85 10.52
N GLY A 29 2.43 13.55 9.25
CA GLY A 29 2.95 14.34 8.13
C GLY A 29 4.47 14.20 7.93
N GLU A 30 5.07 13.09 8.38
CA GLU A 30 6.51 12.87 8.21
C GLU A 30 6.92 12.54 6.76
N PHE A 31 5.94 12.34 5.87
CA PHE A 31 6.14 12.03 4.46
C PHE A 31 5.34 13.00 3.61
N ASP A 32 5.99 13.58 2.60
CA ASP A 32 5.32 14.33 1.55
C ASP A 32 4.98 13.36 0.40
N GLY A 33 3.73 12.87 0.40
CA GLY A 33 3.24 11.92 -0.60
C GLY A 33 2.09 11.05 -0.12
N TYR A 34 1.70 10.11 -0.99
CA TYR A 34 0.59 9.18 -0.75
C TYR A 34 1.09 7.73 -0.87
N LEU A 35 0.54 6.85 -0.05
CA LEU A 35 0.64 5.41 -0.24
C LEU A 35 -0.36 4.96 -1.29
N LEU A 36 0.01 3.95 -2.10
CA LEU A 36 -0.89 3.31 -3.05
C LEU A 36 -1.29 1.95 -2.50
N GLY A 37 -2.55 1.84 -2.06
CA GLY A 37 -3.18 0.61 -1.60
C GLY A 37 -3.92 -0.13 -2.71
N ASP A 38 -4.31 -1.37 -2.40
CA ASP A 38 -5.29 -2.11 -3.19
C ASP A 38 -6.73 -1.84 -2.70
N GLN A 39 -7.72 -2.47 -3.35
CA GLN A 39 -9.14 -2.30 -3.02
C GLN A 39 -9.52 -2.87 -1.63
N GLY A 40 -8.68 -3.72 -1.03
CA GLY A 40 -8.84 -4.23 0.32
C GLY A 40 -8.49 -3.23 1.42
N TYR A 41 -7.93 -2.07 1.06
CA TYR A 41 -7.70 -0.97 1.98
C TYR A 41 -8.80 0.08 1.92
N PRO A 42 -9.09 0.77 3.05
CA PRO A 42 -9.90 1.98 3.01
C PRO A 42 -9.10 3.12 2.37
N CYS A 43 -9.77 3.92 1.53
CA CYS A 43 -9.20 5.16 1.01
C CYS A 43 -9.05 6.17 2.16
N GLN A 44 -7.84 6.71 2.37
CA GLN A 44 -7.50 7.67 3.42
C GLN A 44 -6.67 8.82 2.84
N PRO A 45 -6.56 9.98 3.54
CA PRO A 45 -5.78 11.11 3.07
C PRO A 45 -4.32 10.79 2.74
N SER A 46 -3.74 9.76 3.39
CA SER A 46 -2.38 9.29 3.13
C SER A 46 -2.31 7.97 2.37
N LEU A 47 -3.44 7.34 2.02
CA LEU A 47 -3.53 6.04 1.35
C LEU A 47 -4.60 6.06 0.26
N LEU A 48 -4.14 6.13 -0.99
CA LEU A 48 -4.98 6.10 -2.18
C LEU A 48 -5.27 4.67 -2.58
N THR A 49 -6.53 4.38 -2.88
CA THR A 49 -6.98 3.08 -3.41
C THR A 49 -7.65 3.31 -4.76
N PRO A 50 -7.72 2.27 -5.63
CA PRO A 50 -8.46 2.37 -6.88
C PRO A 50 -9.90 2.81 -6.63
N TYR A 51 -10.48 3.56 -7.56
CA TYR A 51 -11.88 3.94 -7.43
C TYR A 51 -12.79 2.73 -7.66
N PRO A 52 -13.91 2.61 -6.92
CA PRO A 52 -14.97 1.70 -7.30
C PRO A 52 -15.57 2.16 -8.64
N ASP A 53 -15.80 1.21 -9.55
CA ASP A 53 -16.34 1.49 -10.88
C ASP A 53 -17.77 2.06 -10.81
N PRO A 54 -18.10 3.15 -11.53
CA PRO A 54 -17.23 3.91 -12.45
C PRO A 54 -16.36 4.96 -11.74
N GLY A 55 -15.04 4.80 -11.88
CA GLY A 55 -14.00 5.72 -11.37
C GLY A 55 -13.36 6.59 -12.46
N PRO A 56 -12.52 7.58 -12.09
CA PRO A 56 -11.75 8.36 -13.04
C PRO A 56 -10.69 7.48 -13.73
N GLN A 57 -10.98 7.02 -14.95
CA GLN A 57 -10.12 6.09 -15.72
C GLN A 57 -8.63 6.52 -15.77
N ARG A 58 -8.34 7.83 -15.85
CA ARG A 58 -6.94 8.32 -15.87
C ARG A 58 -6.20 8.02 -14.56
N PHE A 59 -6.89 8.16 -13.43
CA PHE A 59 -6.32 7.84 -12.13
C PHE A 59 -6.09 6.35 -12.00
N ASP A 60 -7.10 5.53 -12.30
CA ASP A 60 -6.99 4.08 -12.16
C ASP A 60 -5.90 3.49 -13.06
N VAL A 61 -5.75 3.99 -14.30
CA VAL A 61 -4.65 3.59 -15.19
C VAL A 61 -3.28 3.97 -14.60
N ALA A 62 -3.14 5.17 -14.03
CA ALA A 62 -1.89 5.60 -13.40
C ALA A 62 -1.58 4.79 -12.14
N HIS A 63 -2.61 4.50 -11.34
CA HIS A 63 -2.53 3.67 -10.13
C HIS A 63 -2.07 2.25 -10.46
N CYS A 64 -2.74 1.59 -11.41
CA CYS A 64 -2.39 0.25 -11.88
C CYS A 64 -0.96 0.17 -12.41
N ARG A 65 -0.53 1.14 -13.22
CA ARG A 65 0.86 1.18 -13.75
C ARG A 65 1.90 1.31 -12.65
N THR A 66 1.63 2.15 -11.65
CA THR A 66 2.55 2.37 -10.54
C THR A 66 2.65 1.11 -9.67
N ARG A 67 1.52 0.47 -9.38
CA ARG A 67 1.48 -0.81 -8.65
C ARG A 67 2.24 -1.93 -9.36
N ALA A 68 2.03 -2.09 -10.67
CA ALA A 68 2.72 -3.13 -11.43
C ALA A 68 4.25 -3.04 -11.34
N ARG A 69 4.80 -1.81 -11.32
CA ARG A 69 6.25 -1.59 -11.12
C ARG A 69 6.73 -2.00 -9.74
N VAL A 70 5.96 -1.67 -8.69
CA VAL A 70 6.27 -2.03 -7.31
C VAL A 70 6.22 -3.54 -7.12
N GLU A 71 5.17 -4.19 -7.62
CA GLU A 71 4.98 -5.64 -7.55
C GLU A 71 6.08 -6.39 -8.31
N MET A 72 6.46 -5.93 -9.51
CA MET A 72 7.59 -6.49 -10.27
C MET A 72 8.90 -6.36 -9.48
N THR A 73 9.15 -5.21 -8.87
CA THR A 73 10.37 -4.98 -8.06
C THR A 73 10.40 -5.92 -6.86
N ILE A 74 9.28 -6.06 -6.14
CA ILE A 74 9.17 -7.00 -5.01
C ILE A 74 9.35 -8.44 -5.50
N GLY A 75 8.80 -8.81 -6.65
CA GLY A 75 8.97 -10.13 -7.26
C GLY A 75 10.43 -10.46 -7.56
N ILE A 76 11.17 -9.51 -8.14
CA ILE A 76 12.62 -9.63 -8.37
C ILE A 76 13.35 -9.81 -7.05
N LEU A 77 13.07 -8.97 -6.05
CA LEU A 77 13.71 -9.08 -4.73
C LEU A 77 13.43 -10.42 -4.07
N LYS A 78 12.18 -10.91 -4.13
CA LYS A 78 11.83 -12.23 -3.60
C LYS A 78 12.60 -13.34 -4.31
N SER A 79 12.72 -13.29 -5.64
CA SER A 79 13.47 -14.30 -6.42
C SER A 79 14.97 -14.38 -6.09
N GLN A 80 15.55 -13.31 -5.52
CA GLN A 80 16.96 -13.31 -5.13
C GLN A 80 17.22 -13.96 -3.76
N PHE A 81 16.20 -14.07 -2.91
CA PHE A 81 16.30 -14.63 -1.56
C PHE A 81 15.43 -15.88 -1.37
N GLN A 82 15.04 -16.52 -2.48
CA GLN A 82 14.23 -17.73 -2.50
C GLN A 82 15.09 -18.98 -2.69
#